data_AF-A0A939JN97-F1
#
_entry.id   AF-A0A939JN97-F1
#
_cell.length_a   1.000
_cell.length_b   1.000
_cell.length_c   1.000
_cell.angle_alpha   90.00
_cell.angle_beta   90.00
_cell.angle_gamma   90.00
#
_symmetry.space_group_name_H-M   'P 1'
#
loop_
_entity.id
_entity.type
_entity.pdbx_description
1 polymer ?
#
loop_
_entity_poly.entity_id
_entity_poly.type
_entity_poly.pdbx_seq_one_letter_code
_entity_poly.pdbx_strand_id
1 'polypeptide(L)' 'GLVGSGKALVLRDGKEYAGRWERSSASGGTSFTDDEGNGISFARGPVWVALAPEP' A
#
# COMPACT_ATOMS: atom_id res chain seq x y z
N GLY A 1 6.64 15.88 3.34
CA GLY A 1 7.03 14.56 2.80
C GLY A 1 6.12 13.54 3.43
N LEU A 2 5.47 12.69 2.63
CA LEU A 2 4.45 11.79 3.16
C LEU A 2 5.11 10.73 4.04
N VAL A 3 4.71 10.67 5.32
CA VAL A 3 5.13 9.70 6.35
C VAL A 3 3.87 9.34 7.11
N GLY A 4 3.69 8.07 7.42
CA GLY A 4 2.49 7.60 8.12
C GLY A 4 2.19 6.14 7.86
N SER A 5 1.01 5.72 8.29
CA SER A 5 0.48 4.39 8.06
C SER A 5 -1.04 4.43 8.00
N GLY A 6 -1.66 3.39 7.47
CA GLY A 6 -3.11 3.32 7.38
C GLY A 6 -3.60 2.06 6.67
N LYS A 7 -4.91 2.00 6.44
CA LYS A 7 -5.52 0.97 5.60
C LYS A 7 -5.15 1.19 4.13
N ALA A 8 -5.06 0.09 3.39
CA ALA A 8 -4.77 0.10 1.96
C ALA A 8 -5.68 -0.90 1.24
N LEU A 9 -5.96 -0.58 -0.02
CA LEU A 9 -6.51 -1.52 -1.00
C LEU A 9 -5.51 -1.61 -2.14
N VAL A 10 -5.03 -2.82 -2.42
CA VAL A 10 -4.18 -3.09 -3.58
C VAL A 10 -5.06 -3.68 -4.69
N LEU A 11 -5.16 -2.95 -5.79
CA LEU A 11 -5.92 -3.37 -6.97
C LEU A 11 -4.95 -3.95 -7.99
N ARG A 12 -5.09 -5.24 -8.31
CA ARG A 12 -4.29 -5.93 -9.33
C ARG A 12 -5.06 -7.10 -9.93
N ASP A 13 -4.75 -7.45 -11.18
CA ASP A 13 -5.34 -8.61 -11.86
C ASP A 13 -6.88 -8.64 -11.83
N GLY A 14 -7.51 -7.46 -11.83
CA GLY A 14 -8.97 -7.30 -11.71
C GLY A 14 -9.55 -7.65 -10.34
N LYS A 15 -8.72 -7.71 -9.29
CA LYS A 15 -9.08 -8.07 -7.92
C LYS A 15 -8.61 -7.02 -6.92
N GLU A 16 -9.27 -7.02 -5.77
CA GLU A 16 -8.93 -6.22 -4.60
C GLU A 16 -8.24 -7.10 -3.54
N TYR A 17 -7.21 -6.54 -2.92
CA TYR A 17 -6.51 -7.13 -1.78
C TYR A 17 -6.46 -6.08 -0.67
N ALA A 18 -7.19 -6.35 0.42
CA ALA A 18 -7.16 -5.50 1.61
C ALA A 18 -5.81 -5.64 2.33
N GLY A 19 -5.35 -4.54 2.92
CA GLY A 19 -4.13 -4.54 3.71
C GLY A 19 -3.87 -3.22 4.42
N ARG A 20 -2.60 -3.03 4.78
CA ARG A 20 -2.08 -1.84 5.45
C ARG A 20 -0.93 -1.28 4.64
N TRP A 21 -0.78 0.05 4.68
CA TRP A 21 0.44 0.72 4.21
C TRP A 21 1.20 1.32 5.37
N GLU A 22 2.53 1.38 5.22
CA GLU A 22 3.41 2.09 6.15
C GLU A 22 4.56 2.76 5.39
N ARG A 23 4.88 3.99 5.79
CA ARG A 23 6.08 4.71 5.37
C ARG A 23 6.69 5.40 6.59
N SER A 24 7.80 4.84 7.08
CA SER A 24 8.45 5.24 8.34
C SER A 24 9.28 6.52 8.24
N SER A 25 9.71 6.92 7.03
CA SER A 25 10.48 8.14 6.82
C SER A 25 10.28 8.71 5.42
N ALA A 26 10.54 10.01 5.26
CA ALA A 26 10.34 10.72 3.99
C ALA A 26 11.28 10.23 2.87
N SER A 27 12.46 9.73 3.22
CA SER A 27 13.43 9.12 2.30
C SER A 27 13.22 7.62 2.11
N GLY A 28 12.37 6.99 2.94
CA GLY A 28 12.04 5.57 2.86
C GLY A 28 10.99 5.25 1.80
N GLY A 29 10.93 3.97 1.44
CA GLY A 29 9.84 3.40 0.64
C GLY A 29 8.54 3.24 1.44
N THR A 30 7.47 2.87 0.73
CA THR A 30 6.19 2.49 1.32
C THR A 30 6.04 0.97 1.26
N SER A 31 5.76 0.35 2.39
CA SER A 31 5.44 -1.08 2.48
C SER A 31 3.93 -1.29 2.45
N PHE A 32 3.49 -2.40 1.84
CA PHE A 32 2.10 -2.84 1.82
C PHE A 32 2.03 -4.28 2.31
N THR A 33 1.25 -4.52 3.36
CA THR A 33 1.13 -5.84 3.99
C THR A 33 -0.32 -6.24 4.18
N ASP A 34 -0.59 -7.54 4.24
CA ASP A 34 -1.88 -8.05 4.70
C ASP A 34 -2.02 -7.91 6.24
N ASP A 35 -3.13 -8.39 6.78
CA ASP A 35 -3.43 -8.32 8.23
C ASP A 35 -2.53 -9.24 9.07
N GLU A 36 -1.87 -10.22 8.46
CA GLU A 36 -0.88 -11.09 9.10
C GLU A 36 0.54 -10.50 9.03
N GLY A 37 0.72 -9.39 8.31
CA GLY A 37 2.00 -8.71 8.13
C GLY A 37 2.81 -9.23 6.94
N ASN A 38 2.28 -10.13 6.13
CA ASN A 38 2.96 -10.60 4.92
C ASN A 38 2.90 -9.52 3.84
N GLY A 39 3.97 -9.40 3.05
CA GLY A 39 4.03 -8.43 1.94
C GLY A 39 3.00 -8.74 0.85
N ILE A 40 2.21 -7.73 0.46
CA ILE A 40 1.32 -7.83 -0.70
C ILE A 40 2.13 -7.59 -1.97
N SER A 41 2.12 -8.56 -2.87
CA SER A 41 2.80 -8.43 -4.16
C SER A 41 2.03 -7.51 -5.13
N PHE A 42 2.76 -6.78 -5.97
CA PHE A 42 2.18 -6.02 -7.09
C PHE A 42 2.21 -6.84 -8.39
N ALA A 43 1.41 -6.42 -9.37
CA ALA A 43 1.60 -6.87 -10.75
C ALA A 43 2.96 -6.36 -11.29
N ARG A 44 3.56 -7.09 -12.24
CA ARG A 44 4.80 -6.63 -12.88
C ARG A 44 4.53 -5.36 -13.70
N GLY A 45 5.35 -4.33 -13.50
CA GLY A 45 5.29 -3.07 -14.25
C GLY A 45 5.06 -1.86 -13.35
N PRO A 46 4.61 -0.73 -13.93
CA PRO A 46 4.34 0.49 -13.18
C PRO A 46 3.23 0.29 -12.13
N VAL A 47 3.43 0.88 -10.96
CA VAL A 47 2.45 0.91 -9.87
C VAL A 47 2.00 2.35 -9.65
N TRP A 48 0.68 2.56 -9.61
CA TRP A 48 0.09 3.84 -9.24
C TRP A 48 -0.36 3.80 -7.78
N VAL A 49 0.00 4.83 -7.03
CA VAL A 49 -0.40 4.99 -5.62
C VAL A 49 -1.22 6.26 -5.50
N ALA A 50 -2.46 6.12 -5.03
CA ALA A 50 -3.34 7.24 -4.73
C ALA A 50 -3.57 7.30 -3.22
N LEU A 51 -3.30 8.44 -2.60
CA LEU A 51 -3.74 8.68 -1.24
C LEU A 51 -5.20 9.15 -1.28
N ALA A 52 -6.06 8.43 -0.58
CA ALA A 52 -7.47 8.80 -0.43
C ALA A 52 -7.74 9.26 1.01
N PRO A 53 -8.61 10.26 1.21
CA PRO A 53 -9.14 10.54 2.55
C PRO A 53 -9.97 9.36 3.04
N GLU A 54 -10.09 9.22 4.36
CA GLU A 54 -11.13 8.35 4.92
C GLU A 54 -12.52 8.91 4.54
N PRO A 55 -13.51 8.06 4.21
CA PRO A 55 -14.88 8.49 3.92
C PRO A 55 -15.52 9.28 5.07
#